data_AF-A0A2M7FAF0-F1
#
_entry.id   AF-A0A2M7FAF0-F1
#
_cell.length_a   1.000
_cell.length_b   1.000
_cell.length_c   1.000
_cell.angle_alpha   90.00
_cell.angle_beta   90.00
_cell.angle_gamma   90.00
#
_symmetry.space_group_name_H-M   'P 1'
#
loop_
_entity.id
_entity.type
_entity.pdbx_description
1 polymer ?
#
loop_
_entity_poly.entity_id
_entity_poly.type
_entity_poly.pdbx_seq_one_letter_code
_entity_poly.pdbx_strand_id
1 'polypeptide(L)'
;WPLTIVMTPDKKPFFAGTYFPKHTRSSQAGLMEILGRIAELWDDERPRLLEIGENSTQGLQNLTVSSPGSMLTIENLRQAFQTFQERHDRRYGGFGRAPKFPMAHNLSFLLRWWKRSGNKEALSMVESTLDAMASGGIYDHVGFGFHRYSTDSRWLVPHFEKMLYDQAMLAIAYLEAYQAT
;
A
#
# COMPACT_ATOMS: atom_id res chain seq x y z
N TRP A 1 -3.30 -4.46 8.71
CA TRP A 1 -2.99 -5.28 9.89
C TRP A 1 -3.13 -4.40 11.12
N PRO A 2 -3.78 -4.86 12.19
CA PRO A 2 -4.71 -5.98 12.16
C PRO A 2 -5.93 -5.58 11.33
N LEU A 3 -6.33 -6.45 10.41
CA LEU A 3 -7.63 -6.38 9.76
C LEU A 3 -8.55 -7.28 10.58
N THR A 4 -9.66 -6.74 11.06
CA THR A 4 -10.72 -7.49 11.73
C THR A 4 -11.86 -7.61 10.74
N ILE A 5 -12.21 -8.84 10.39
CA ILE A 5 -13.39 -9.16 9.60
C ILE A 5 -14.36 -9.93 10.50
N VAL A 6 -15.62 -9.52 10.49
CA VAL A 6 -16.73 -10.31 11.04
C VAL A 6 -17.66 -10.70 9.89
N MET A 7 -18.05 -11.96 9.88
CA MET A 7 -18.77 -12.58 8.77
C MET A 7 -19.84 -13.54 9.28
N THR A 8 -20.83 -13.81 8.43
CA THR A 8 -21.84 -14.83 8.68
C THR A 8 -21.22 -16.25 8.67
N PRO A 9 -21.93 -17.28 9.17
CA PRO A 9 -21.48 -18.67 9.08
C PRO A 9 -21.18 -19.13 7.64
N ASP A 10 -21.88 -18.55 6.66
CA ASP A 10 -21.67 -18.79 5.23
C ASP A 10 -20.49 -18.00 4.63
N LYS A 11 -19.63 -17.43 5.49
CA LYS A 11 -18.42 -16.68 5.14
C LYS A 11 -18.69 -15.38 4.36
N LYS A 12 -19.85 -14.76 4.57
CA LYS A 12 -20.20 -13.47 3.95
C LYS A 12 -19.84 -12.32 4.91
N PRO A 13 -18.82 -11.49 4.59
CA PRO A 13 -18.38 -10.43 5.50
C PRO A 13 -19.40 -9.30 5.55
N PHE A 14 -19.78 -8.88 6.76
CA PHE A 14 -20.68 -7.73 6.97
C PHE A 14 -20.03 -6.60 7.77
N PHE A 15 -18.85 -6.83 8.34
CA PHE A 15 -18.07 -5.82 9.02
C PHE A 15 -16.57 -6.01 8.73
N ALA A 16 -15.89 -4.91 8.45
CA ALA A 16 -14.45 -4.87 8.25
C ALA A 16 -13.88 -3.60 8.86
N GLY A 17 -12.73 -3.72 9.53
CA GLY A 17 -12.03 -2.56 10.06
C GLY A 17 -10.60 -2.86 10.49
N THR A 18 -9.86 -1.81 10.83
CA THR A 18 -8.44 -1.93 11.17
C THR A 18 -8.09 -1.07 12.39
N TYR A 19 -7.03 -1.48 13.11
CA TYR A 19 -6.45 -0.71 14.22
C TYR A 19 -7.37 -0.41 15.40
N PHE A 20 -8.32 -1.29 15.73
CA PHE A 20 -9.17 -1.10 16.91
C PHE A 20 -8.39 -1.28 18.22
N PRO A 21 -8.43 -0.32 19.16
CA PRO A 21 -7.92 -0.53 20.50
C PRO A 21 -8.78 -1.58 21.24
N LYS A 22 -8.26 -2.17 22.32
CA LYS A 22 -9.04 -3.15 23.11
C LYS A 22 -10.37 -2.57 23.61
N HIS A 23 -10.31 -1.38 24.19
CA HIS A 23 -11.46 -0.60 24.68
C HIS A 23 -11.49 0.76 24.00
N THR A 24 -12.68 1.35 23.93
CA THR A 24 -12.87 2.69 23.34
C THR A 24 -11.91 3.71 23.94
N ARG A 25 -11.22 4.47 23.07
CA ARG A 25 -10.31 5.54 23.45
C ARG A 25 -10.64 6.77 22.62
N SER A 26 -10.96 7.88 23.30
CA SER A 26 -11.35 9.14 22.66
C SER A 26 -12.48 8.91 21.63
N SER A 27 -12.28 9.28 20.36
CA SER A 27 -13.24 9.09 19.28
C SER A 27 -13.18 7.72 18.60
N GLN A 28 -12.28 6.83 19.01
CA GLN A 28 -12.09 5.53 18.37
C GLN A 28 -12.76 4.42 19.19
N ALA A 29 -13.77 3.78 18.59
CA ALA A 29 -14.44 2.62 19.19
C ALA A 29 -13.47 1.45 19.39
N GLY A 30 -13.55 0.81 20.56
CA GLY A 30 -12.75 -0.35 20.88
C GLY A 30 -13.35 -1.66 20.38
N LEU A 31 -12.49 -2.67 20.22
CA LEU A 31 -12.89 -3.98 19.69
C LEU A 31 -13.91 -4.67 20.61
N MET A 32 -13.79 -4.53 21.92
CA MET A 32 -14.74 -5.14 22.86
C MET A 32 -16.15 -4.54 22.71
N GLU A 33 -16.24 -3.22 22.54
CA GLU A 33 -17.52 -2.52 22.36
C GLU A 33 -18.13 -2.81 20.99
N ILE A 34 -17.29 -2.86 19.94
CA ILE A 34 -17.71 -3.25 18.60
C ILE A 34 -18.29 -4.68 18.60
N LEU A 35 -17.60 -5.63 19.23
CA LEU A 35 -18.07 -7.03 19.30
C LEU A 35 -19.36 -7.17 20.09
N GLY A 36 -19.52 -6.42 21.19
CA GLY A 36 -20.77 -6.36 21.94
C GLY A 36 -21.92 -5.86 21.08
N ARG A 37 -21.72 -4.77 20.34
CA ARG A 37 -22.74 -4.23 19.43
C ARG A 37 -23.08 -5.17 18.29
N ILE A 38 -22.09 -5.88 17.76
CA ILE A 38 -22.32 -6.88 16.71
C ILE A 38 -23.14 -8.06 17.25
N ALA A 39 -22.90 -8.50 18.49
CA ALA A 39 -23.68 -9.56 19.11
C ALA A 39 -25.15 -9.15 19.29
N GLU A 40 -25.42 -7.94 19.79
CA GLU A 40 -26.78 -7.39 19.88
C GLU A 40 -27.47 -7.36 18.51
N LEU A 41 -26.81 -6.79 17.49
CA LEU A 41 -27.36 -6.74 16.13
C LEU A 41 -27.58 -8.13 15.52
N TRP A 42 -26.79 -9.13 15.92
CA TRP A 42 -26.95 -10.51 15.46
C TRP A 42 -28.17 -11.21 16.05
N ASP A 43 -28.57 -10.84 17.25
CA ASP A 43 -29.75 -11.40 17.91
C ASP A 43 -31.02 -10.62 17.53
N ASP A 44 -30.96 -9.29 17.46
CA ASP A 44 -32.12 -8.42 17.24
C ASP A 44 -32.38 -8.13 15.75
N GLU A 45 -31.33 -7.98 14.94
CA GLU A 45 -31.39 -7.50 13.55
C GLU A 45 -30.70 -8.46 12.56
N ARG A 46 -30.68 -9.77 12.85
CA ARG A 46 -29.98 -10.78 12.02
C ARG A 46 -30.26 -10.67 10.52
N PRO A 47 -31.53 -10.54 10.05
CA PRO A 47 -31.82 -10.46 8.62
C PRO A 47 -31.08 -9.32 7.92
N ARG A 48 -30.92 -8.18 8.61
CA ARG A 48 -30.19 -7.02 8.11
C ARG A 48 -28.69 -7.29 7.95
N LEU A 49 -28.08 -7.98 8.91
CA LEU A 49 -26.66 -8.35 8.81
C LEU A 49 -26.40 -9.36 7.69
N LEU A 50 -27.33 -10.30 7.48
CA LEU A 50 -27.28 -11.24 6.36
C LEU A 50 -27.37 -10.51 5.01
N GLU A 51 -28.27 -9.52 4.89
CA GLU A 51 -28.41 -8.69 3.69
C GLU A 51 -27.13 -7.88 3.41
N ILE A 52 -26.52 -7.26 4.42
CA ILE A 52 -25.25 -6.54 4.27
C ILE A 52 -24.14 -7.49 3.79
N GLY A 53 -24.08 -8.69 4.38
CA GLY A 53 -23.14 -9.74 3.97
C GLY A 53 -23.32 -10.16 2.52
N GLU A 54 -24.57 -10.33 2.06
CA GLU A 54 -24.89 -10.64 0.67
C GLU A 54 -24.45 -9.54 -0.27
N ASN A 55 -24.84 -8.29 0.03
CA ASN A 55 -24.51 -7.13 -0.81
C ASN A 55 -23.00 -6.92 -0.92
N SER A 56 -22.27 -7.10 0.19
CA SER A 56 -20.81 -7.01 0.21
C SER A 56 -20.17 -8.11 -0.64
N THR A 57 -20.67 -9.35 -0.54
CA THR A 57 -20.18 -10.49 -1.31
C THR A 57 -20.48 -10.33 -2.80
N GLN A 58 -21.69 -9.91 -3.17
CA GLN A 58 -22.08 -9.67 -4.55
C GLN A 58 -21.26 -8.53 -5.18
N GLY A 59 -21.03 -7.45 -4.43
CA GLY A 59 -20.16 -6.36 -4.87
C GLY A 59 -18.74 -6.83 -5.18
N LEU A 60 -18.17 -7.68 -4.32
CA LEU A 60 -16.86 -8.29 -4.55
C LEU A 60 -16.86 -9.23 -5.75
N GLN A 61 -17.88 -10.08 -5.89
CA GLN A 61 -18.00 -11.00 -7.02
C GLN A 61 -18.03 -10.25 -8.35
N ASN A 62 -18.77 -9.14 -8.43
CA ASN A 62 -18.84 -8.29 -9.61
C ASN A 62 -17.47 -7.67 -9.98
N LEU A 63 -16.58 -7.45 -9.02
CA LEU A 63 -15.20 -7.01 -9.30
C LEU A 63 -14.35 -8.14 -9.88
N THR A 64 -14.51 -9.37 -9.38
CA THR A 64 -13.80 -10.56 -9.89
C THR A 64 -14.29 -11.03 -11.25
N VAL A 65 -15.55 -10.79 -11.62
CA VAL A 65 -16.06 -10.98 -12.99
C VAL A 65 -15.66 -9.77 -13.85
N SER A 66 -14.36 -9.46 -13.87
CA SER A 66 -13.81 -8.53 -14.85
C SER A 66 -13.46 -9.33 -16.10
N SER A 67 -14.14 -9.04 -17.21
CA SER A 67 -13.68 -9.43 -18.54
C SER A 67 -12.22 -8.98 -18.70
N PRO A 68 -11.35 -9.74 -19.41
CA PRO A 68 -10.01 -9.28 -19.70
C PRO A 68 -10.11 -7.87 -20.28
N GLY A 69 -9.51 -6.89 -19.59
CA GLY A 69 -9.47 -5.52 -20.08
C GLY A 69 -8.82 -5.47 -21.47
N SER A 70 -8.97 -4.35 -22.16
CA SER A 70 -8.20 -4.12 -23.39
C SER A 70 -6.71 -4.27 -23.12
N MET A 71 -5.95 -4.70 -24.13
CA MET A 71 -4.49 -4.77 -24.01
C MET A 71 -3.93 -3.40 -23.64
N LEU A 72 -2.99 -3.39 -22.69
CA LEU A 72 -2.29 -2.18 -22.29
C LEU A 72 -1.56 -1.56 -23.48
N THR A 73 -1.78 -0.28 -23.69
CA THR A 73 -1.16 0.50 -24.76
C THR A 73 0.00 1.35 -24.22
N ILE A 74 0.82 1.88 -25.12
CA ILE A 74 1.86 2.85 -24.75
C ILE A 74 1.27 4.11 -24.11
N GLU A 75 0.04 4.48 -24.46
CA GLU A 75 -0.69 5.59 -23.84
C GLU A 75 -0.93 5.32 -22.36
N ASN A 76 -1.37 4.11 -22.01
CA ASN A 76 -1.59 3.73 -20.61
C ASN A 76 -0.29 3.83 -19.80
N LEU A 77 0.83 3.39 -20.37
CA LEU A 77 2.13 3.53 -19.71
C LEU A 77 2.56 5.00 -19.56
N ARG A 78 2.26 5.85 -20.56
CA ARG A 78 2.56 7.28 -20.49
C ARG A 78 1.73 7.99 -19.41
N GLN A 79 0.45 7.66 -19.32
CA GLN A 79 -0.45 8.18 -18.28
C GLN A 79 0.00 7.74 -16.88
N ALA A 80 0.43 6.47 -16.74
CA ALA A 80 1.02 5.99 -15.50
C ALA A 80 2.28 6.78 -15.13
N PHE A 81 3.17 7.03 -16.08
CA PHE A 81 4.34 7.89 -15.86
C PHE A 81 3.97 9.32 -15.43
N GLN A 82 3.00 9.95 -16.10
CA GLN A 82 2.52 11.30 -15.73
C GLN A 82 1.97 11.32 -14.29
N THR A 83 1.26 10.28 -13.88
CA THR A 83 0.78 10.13 -12.50
C THR A 83 1.95 10.06 -11.50
N PHE A 84 3.04 9.37 -11.85
CA PHE A 84 4.24 9.35 -11.02
C PHE A 84 4.94 10.70 -10.98
N GLN A 85 5.01 11.41 -12.10
CA GLN A 85 5.59 12.74 -12.20
C GLN A 85 4.87 13.74 -11.29
N GLU A 86 3.54 13.73 -11.26
CA GLU A 86 2.73 14.60 -10.41
C GLU A 86 2.89 14.28 -8.92
N ARG A 87 3.10 13.00 -8.59
CA ARG A 87 3.19 12.52 -7.20
C ARG A 87 4.61 12.49 -6.66
N HIS A 88 5.63 12.64 -7.50
CA HIS A 88 7.03 12.54 -7.09
C HIS A 88 7.37 13.69 -6.14
N ASP A 89 7.94 13.32 -4.99
CA ASP A 89 8.49 14.31 -4.06
C ASP A 89 9.90 14.68 -4.52
N ARG A 90 10.01 15.76 -5.28
CA ARG A 90 11.29 16.25 -5.79
C ARG A 90 12.29 16.66 -4.71
N ARG A 91 11.84 16.90 -3.47
CA ARG A 91 12.71 17.35 -2.37
C ARG A 91 13.30 16.19 -1.60
N TYR A 92 12.50 15.16 -1.34
CA TYR A 92 12.88 14.04 -0.47
C TYR A 92 12.84 12.68 -1.17
N GLY A 93 12.60 12.63 -2.48
CA GLY A 93 12.40 11.38 -3.20
C GLY A 93 11.11 10.64 -2.79
N GLY A 94 10.74 9.62 -3.54
CA GLY A 94 9.52 8.85 -3.33
C GLY A 94 8.28 9.50 -3.91
N PHE A 95 7.11 8.97 -3.51
CA PHE A 95 5.83 9.35 -4.09
C PHE A 95 4.79 9.62 -3.02
N GLY A 96 4.09 10.75 -3.13
CA GLY A 96 3.04 11.14 -2.19
C GLY A 96 3.57 11.71 -0.86
N ARG A 97 2.67 11.78 0.12
CA ARG A 97 2.92 12.36 1.45
C ARG A 97 3.26 11.27 2.46
N ALA A 98 3.52 11.68 3.71
CA ALA A 98 3.67 10.77 4.84
C ALA A 98 2.36 9.98 5.12
N PRO A 99 2.43 8.70 5.55
CA PRO A 99 3.64 7.86 5.61
C PRO A 99 4.15 7.46 4.21
N LYS A 100 5.46 7.33 4.05
CA LYS A 100 6.12 6.95 2.78
C LYS A 100 6.56 5.49 2.76
N PHE A 101 6.20 4.78 1.70
CA PHE A 101 6.53 3.36 1.50
C PHE A 101 7.60 3.19 0.42
N PRO A 102 8.57 2.26 0.61
CA PRO A 102 9.61 1.97 -0.36
C PRO A 102 9.06 1.07 -1.48
N MET A 103 8.16 1.62 -2.29
CA MET A 103 7.38 0.92 -3.32
C MET A 103 8.25 0.53 -4.54
N ALA A 104 9.12 -0.47 -4.38
CA ALA A 104 10.11 -0.89 -5.37
C ALA A 104 9.53 -1.19 -6.77
N HIS A 105 8.31 -1.72 -6.86
CA HIS A 105 7.66 -1.99 -8.14
C HIS A 105 7.37 -0.71 -8.95
N ASN A 106 7.14 0.44 -8.29
CA ASN A 106 7.02 1.73 -8.96
C ASN A 106 8.36 2.15 -9.58
N LEU A 107 9.47 1.89 -8.87
CA LEU A 107 10.81 2.17 -9.37
C LEU A 107 11.16 1.29 -10.56
N SER A 108 10.84 -0.01 -10.50
CA SER A 108 11.00 -0.92 -11.64
C SER A 108 10.19 -0.47 -12.85
N PHE A 109 8.94 -0.02 -12.66
CA PHE A 109 8.13 0.56 -13.75
C PHE A 109 8.84 1.77 -14.38
N LEU A 110 9.32 2.72 -13.57
CA LEU A 110 10.00 3.92 -14.04
C LEU A 110 11.31 3.61 -14.78
N LEU A 111 12.08 2.62 -14.32
CA LEU A 111 13.28 2.13 -15.02
C LEU A 111 12.93 1.55 -16.40
N ARG A 112 11.87 0.72 -16.49
CA ARG A 112 11.40 0.18 -17.77
C ARG A 112 10.83 1.26 -18.68
N TRP A 113 10.17 2.27 -18.11
CA TRP A 113 9.68 3.42 -18.86
C TRP A 113 10.82 4.27 -19.41
N TRP A 114 11.83 4.58 -18.59
CA TRP A 114 13.06 5.26 -19.03
C TRP A 114 13.72 4.50 -20.17
N LYS A 115 13.95 3.18 -20.00
CA LYS A 115 14.63 2.38 -21.03
C LYS A 115 13.86 2.35 -22.35
N ARG A 116 12.53 2.34 -22.30
CA ARG A 116 11.67 2.31 -23.50
C ARG A 116 11.51 3.66 -24.18
N SER A 117 11.38 4.74 -23.40
CA SER A 117 11.01 6.08 -23.90
C SER A 117 12.21 7.03 -24.04
N GLY A 118 13.33 6.73 -23.40
CA GLY A 118 14.46 7.64 -23.26
C GLY A 118 14.22 8.80 -22.28
N ASN A 119 13.08 8.82 -21.57
CA ASN A 119 12.73 9.90 -20.65
C ASN A 119 13.64 9.90 -19.40
N LYS A 120 14.62 10.82 -19.37
CA LYS A 120 15.60 10.96 -18.29
C LYS A 120 14.98 11.33 -16.94
N GLU A 121 13.83 11.99 -16.92
CA GLU A 121 13.15 12.35 -15.66
C GLU A 121 12.70 11.08 -14.91
N ALA A 122 12.27 10.04 -15.63
CA ALA A 122 11.91 8.77 -15.02
C ALA A 122 13.10 8.11 -14.28
N LEU A 123 14.31 8.17 -14.86
CA LEU A 123 15.52 7.68 -14.19
C LEU A 123 15.87 8.55 -12.98
N SER A 124 15.82 9.88 -13.13
CA SER A 124 16.09 10.81 -12.04
C SER A 124 15.14 10.64 -10.85
N MET A 125 13.86 10.35 -11.09
CA MET A 125 12.91 10.01 -10.02
C MET A 125 13.34 8.75 -9.26
N VAL A 126 13.89 7.76 -9.95
CA VAL A 126 14.36 6.51 -9.34
C VAL A 126 15.61 6.75 -8.50
N GLU A 127 16.65 7.37 -9.08
CA GLU A 127 17.90 7.68 -8.40
C GLU A 127 17.65 8.51 -7.12
N SER A 128 16.95 9.64 -7.25
CA SER A 128 16.63 10.51 -6.11
C SER A 128 15.83 9.81 -5.01
N THR A 129 14.96 8.85 -5.38
CA THR A 129 14.20 8.06 -4.39
C THR A 129 15.10 7.06 -3.68
N LEU A 130 15.91 6.30 -4.42
CA LEU A 130 16.82 5.30 -3.88
C LEU A 130 17.89 5.93 -2.99
N ASP A 131 18.46 7.06 -3.39
CA ASP A 131 19.46 7.80 -2.61
C ASP A 131 18.87 8.36 -1.32
N ALA A 132 17.67 8.96 -1.40
CA ALA A 132 16.99 9.49 -0.23
C ALA A 132 16.59 8.40 0.78
N MET A 133 16.16 7.23 0.29
CA MET A 133 15.88 6.09 1.18
C MET A 133 17.15 5.55 1.83
N ALA A 134 18.22 5.34 1.06
CA ALA A 134 19.49 4.81 1.56
C ALA A 134 20.16 5.77 2.56
N SER A 135 20.02 7.08 2.34
CA SER A 135 20.55 8.12 3.24
C SER A 135 19.62 8.43 4.43
N GLY A 136 18.38 7.94 4.39
CA GLY A 136 17.37 8.17 5.42
C GLY A 136 17.43 7.16 6.57
N GLY A 137 16.63 7.40 7.60
CA GLY A 137 16.45 6.47 8.72
C GLY A 137 15.53 5.27 8.39
N ILE A 138 14.90 5.25 7.22
CA ILE A 138 14.24 4.04 6.71
C ILE A 138 15.25 2.91 6.46
N TYR A 139 16.49 3.23 6.06
CA TYR A 139 17.57 2.25 6.05
C TYR A 139 18.17 2.12 7.46
N ASP A 140 18.25 0.89 7.97
CA ASP A 140 18.93 0.64 9.23
C ASP A 140 20.45 0.70 9.04
N HIS A 141 21.07 1.81 9.41
CA HIS A 141 22.51 2.01 9.31
C HIS A 141 23.34 1.14 10.28
N VAL A 142 22.69 0.49 11.27
CA VAL A 142 23.37 -0.35 12.26
C VAL A 142 23.14 -1.84 11.95
N GLY A 143 21.88 -2.24 11.82
CA GLY A 143 21.46 -3.63 11.60
C GLY A 143 21.24 -4.00 10.13
N PHE A 144 21.43 -3.05 9.20
CA PHE A 144 21.19 -3.18 7.77
C PHE A 144 19.75 -3.51 7.36
N GLY A 145 19.47 -3.27 6.09
CA GLY A 145 18.15 -3.50 5.50
C GLY A 145 17.16 -2.36 5.77
N PHE A 146 16.10 -2.34 4.97
CA PHE A 146 15.09 -1.30 5.01
C PHE A 146 13.95 -1.65 5.96
N HIS A 147 13.49 -0.66 6.71
CA HIS A 147 12.24 -0.73 7.44
C HIS A 147 11.06 -0.64 6.47
N ARG A 148 9.90 -1.14 6.90
CA ARG A 148 8.71 -1.31 6.06
C ARG A 148 8.21 0.00 5.45
N TYR A 149 8.25 1.09 6.21
CA TYR A 149 7.89 2.43 5.74
C TYR A 149 8.42 3.51 6.67
N SER A 150 8.47 4.74 6.19
CA SER A 150 8.74 5.95 6.99
C SER A 150 7.42 6.60 7.41
N THR A 151 7.31 6.94 8.69
CA THR A 151 6.14 7.64 9.23
C THR A 151 6.10 9.11 8.81
N ASP A 152 7.24 9.68 8.40
CA ASP A 152 7.35 11.04 7.86
C ASP A 152 7.70 11.05 6.36
N SER A 153 7.69 12.25 5.76
CA SER A 153 7.93 12.46 4.33
C SER A 153 9.41 12.53 3.93
N ARG A 154 10.34 12.55 4.87
CA ARG A 154 11.78 12.72 4.66
C ARG A 154 12.56 11.42 4.75
N TRP A 155 11.87 10.29 4.93
CA TRP A 155 12.47 8.97 5.17
C TRP A 155 13.24 8.85 6.48
N LEU A 156 12.94 9.66 7.50
CA LEU A 156 13.76 9.75 8.72
C LEU A 156 13.31 8.80 9.83
N VAL A 157 12.00 8.68 10.07
CA VAL A 157 11.44 7.97 11.22
C VAL A 157 10.77 6.69 10.73
N PRO A 158 11.44 5.53 10.84
CA PRO A 158 10.89 4.26 10.37
C PRO A 158 9.75 3.75 11.25
N HIS A 159 8.86 2.98 10.64
CA HIS A 159 8.14 1.94 11.34
C HIS A 159 9.07 0.73 11.45
N PHE A 160 9.56 0.42 12.65
CA PHE A 160 10.72 -0.47 12.93
C PHE A 160 10.60 -1.95 12.50
N GLU A 161 9.53 -2.33 11.81
CA GLU A 161 9.37 -3.66 11.22
C GLU A 161 10.18 -3.78 9.92
N LYS A 162 10.84 -4.92 9.71
CA LYS A 162 11.52 -5.25 8.45
C LYS A 162 10.87 -6.49 7.82
N MET A 163 10.47 -6.38 6.56
CA MET A 163 9.83 -7.48 5.84
C MET A 163 10.76 -8.01 4.75
N LEU A 164 10.83 -9.34 4.61
CA LEU A 164 11.68 -9.98 3.62
C LEU A 164 11.33 -9.57 2.19
N TYR A 165 10.04 -9.45 1.87
CA TYR A 165 9.60 -9.07 0.52
C TYR A 165 10.03 -7.63 0.17
N ASP A 166 10.06 -6.71 1.14
CA ASP A 166 10.55 -5.36 0.94
C ASP A 166 12.05 -5.39 0.62
N GLN A 167 12.84 -6.18 1.36
CA GLN A 167 14.28 -6.35 1.07
C GLN A 167 14.52 -6.92 -0.32
N ALA A 168 13.83 -8.00 -0.67
CA ALA A 168 14.00 -8.69 -1.94
C ALA A 168 13.68 -7.77 -3.13
N MET A 169 12.56 -7.05 -3.05
CA MET A 169 12.15 -6.14 -4.12
C MET A 169 13.05 -4.91 -4.21
N LEU A 170 13.51 -4.37 -3.07
CA LEU A 170 14.46 -3.25 -3.08
C LEU A 170 15.82 -3.67 -3.62
N ALA A 171 16.33 -4.85 -3.26
CA ALA A 171 17.58 -5.36 -3.81
C ALA A 171 17.54 -5.43 -5.35
N ILE A 172 16.42 -5.87 -5.92
CA ILE A 172 16.19 -5.85 -7.37
C ILE A 172 16.17 -4.40 -7.89
N ALA A 173 15.44 -3.49 -7.25
CA ALA A 173 15.35 -2.10 -7.70
C ALA A 173 16.72 -1.38 -7.67
N TYR A 174 17.52 -1.57 -6.61
CA TYR A 174 18.88 -1.02 -6.53
C TYR A 174 19.81 -1.64 -7.58
N LEU A 175 19.72 -2.96 -7.83
CA LEU A 175 20.50 -3.61 -8.88
C LEU A 175 20.14 -3.07 -10.27
N GLU A 176 18.85 -2.95 -10.58
CA GLU A 176 18.40 -2.43 -11.88
C GLU A 176 18.76 -0.96 -12.07
N ALA A 177 18.72 -0.16 -11.01
CA ALA A 177 19.18 1.22 -11.04
C ALA A 177 20.69 1.29 -11.30
N TYR A 178 21.50 0.48 -10.61
CA TYR A 178 22.94 0.39 -10.85
C TYR A 178 23.28 -0.05 -12.29
N GLN A 179 22.45 -0.89 -12.92
CA GLN A 179 22.64 -1.25 -14.34
C GLN A 179 22.26 -0.12 -15.31
N ALA A 180 21.46 0.84 -14.87
CA ALA A 180 20.99 1.95 -15.69
C ALA A 180 21.94 3.17 -15.65
N THR A 181 22.82 3.25 -14.65
CA THR A 181 23.67 4.41 -14.32
C THR A 181 25.14 4.02 -14.29
#